data_AF-A0A4Z2E226-F1
#
_entry.id   AF-A0A4Z2E226-F1
#
_cell.length_a   1.000
_cell.length_b   1.000
_cell.length_c   1.000
_cell.angle_alpha   90.00
_cell.angle_beta   90.00
_cell.angle_gamma   90.00
#
_symmetry.space_group_name_H-M   'P 1'
#
loop_
_entity.id
_entity.type
_entity.pdbx_description
1 polymer ?
#
loop_
_entity_poly.entity_id
_entity_poly.type
_entity_poly.pdbx_seq_one_letter_code
_entity_poly.pdbx_strand_id
1 'polypeptide(L)'
;MKEQDLMCIKLHGVNRIGLKKIIDFIYTAKLSLNMENLQDTLEAASFLQILPVLDFCKVFLISGVSSETHGPTLHSTAQYCT
;
A
#
# COMPACT_ATOMS: atom_id res chain seq x y z
N MET A 1 -17.52 -13.08 -15.84
CA MET A 1 -16.27 -13.70 -15.34
C MET A 1 -16.66 -14.86 -14.43
N LYS A 2 -15.96 -16.00 -14.45
CA LYS A 2 -16.31 -17.15 -13.58
C LYS A 2 -16.23 -16.80 -12.09
N GLU A 3 -15.39 -15.85 -11.74
CA GLU A 3 -15.19 -15.40 -10.35
C GLU A 3 -16.35 -14.57 -9.79
N GLN A 4 -17.26 -14.07 -10.64
CA GLN A 4 -18.34 -13.16 -10.22
C GLN A 4 -19.38 -13.81 -9.28
N ASP A 5 -19.59 -15.12 -9.40
CA ASP A 5 -20.55 -15.88 -8.59
C ASP A 5 -19.91 -16.52 -7.34
N LEU A 6 -18.60 -16.36 -7.18
CA LEU A 6 -17.87 -16.96 -6.06
C LEU A 6 -17.97 -16.08 -4.82
N MET A 7 -18.38 -16.68 -3.70
CA MET A 7 -18.31 -16.02 -2.38
C MET A 7 -16.87 -15.85 -1.85
N CYS A 8 -15.93 -16.61 -2.40
CA CYS A 8 -14.52 -16.58 -2.02
C CYS A 8 -13.63 -16.60 -3.26
N ILE A 9 -12.67 -15.67 -3.32
CA ILE A 9 -11.63 -15.63 -4.34
C ILE A 9 -10.26 -15.83 -3.70
N LYS A 10 -9.35 -16.48 -4.44
CA LYS A 10 -7.97 -16.67 -3.99
C LYS A 10 -7.04 -15.79 -4.82
N LEU A 11 -6.43 -14.82 -4.16
CA LEU A 11 -5.47 -13.92 -4.78
C LEU A 11 -4.07 -14.53 -4.68
N HIS A 12 -3.54 -14.96 -5.83
CA HIS A 12 -2.17 -15.48 -5.95
C HIS A 12 -1.26 -14.34 -6.44
N GLY A 13 -0.56 -13.69 -5.53
CA GLY A 13 0.34 -12.57 -5.86
C GLY A 13 0.30 -11.41 -4.86
N VAL A 14 -0.38 -11.58 -3.72
CA VAL A 14 -0.38 -10.61 -2.63
C VAL A 14 -0.21 -11.31 -1.29
N ASN A 15 0.61 -10.74 -0.42
CA ASN A 15 0.72 -11.21 0.96
C ASN A 15 -0.41 -10.61 1.83
N ARG A 16 -0.71 -11.28 2.95
CA ARG A 16 -1.71 -10.86 3.94
C ARG A 16 -1.49 -9.43 4.42
N ILE A 17 -0.23 -9.04 4.65
CA ILE A 17 0.13 -7.72 5.19
C ILE A 17 -0.23 -6.63 4.18
N GLY A 18 0.25 -6.76 2.94
CA GLY A 18 -0.04 -5.84 1.86
C GLY A 18 -1.54 -5.75 1.57
N LEU A 19 -2.22 -6.89 1.43
CA LEU A 19 -3.65 -6.92 1.16
C LEU A 19 -4.45 -6.22 2.27
N LYS A 20 -4.13 -6.47 3.55
CA LYS A 20 -4.81 -5.79 4.66
C LYS A 20 -4.67 -4.27 4.56
N LYS A 21 -3.47 -3.77 4.26
CA LYS A 21 -3.20 -2.33 4.09
C LYS A 21 -4.01 -1.72 2.94
N ILE A 22 -4.12 -2.43 1.81
CA ILE A 22 -4.93 -1.97 0.68
C ILE A 22 -6.42 -1.93 1.03
N ILE A 23 -6.94 -2.95 1.71
CA ILE A 23 -8.34 -2.97 2.15
C ILE A 23 -8.61 -1.85 3.15
N ASP A 24 -7.77 -1.68 4.17
CA ASP A 24 -7.88 -0.55 5.12
C ASP A 24 -7.87 0.80 4.38
N PHE A 25 -6.99 0.97 3.38
CA PHE A 25 -6.96 2.16 2.55
C PHE A 25 -8.25 2.35 1.75
N ILE A 26 -8.81 1.32 1.13
CA ILE A 26 -10.06 1.42 0.35
C ILE A 26 -11.23 1.88 1.23
N TYR A 27 -11.31 1.39 2.48
CA TYR A 27 -12.42 1.71 3.38
C TYR A 27 -12.24 3.01 4.17
N THR A 28 -11.00 3.45 4.40
CA THR A 28 -10.72 4.59 5.29
C THR A 28 -10.03 5.76 4.60
N ALA A 29 -9.58 5.56 3.36
CA ALA A 29 -8.68 6.44 2.62
C ALA A 29 -7.37 6.77 3.37
N LYS A 30 -6.99 5.95 4.37
CA LYS A 30 -5.79 6.10 5.18
C LYS A 30 -4.80 4.99 4.88
N LEU A 31 -3.54 5.35 4.71
CA LEU A 31 -2.47 4.38 4.53
C LEU A 31 -1.27 4.74 5.40
N SER A 32 -0.81 3.77 6.19
CA SER A 32 0.38 3.86 7.02
C SER A 32 1.48 2.94 6.49
N LEU A 33 2.57 3.53 6.03
CA LEU A 33 3.76 2.82 5.52
C LEU A 33 4.94 2.90 6.49
N ASN A 34 5.77 1.86 6.48
CA ASN A 34 7.11 1.82 7.06
C ASN A 34 8.00 0.86 6.24
N MET A 35 9.31 0.83 6.50
CA MET A 35 10.23 -0.02 5.73
C MET A 35 9.94 -1.52 5.80
N GLU A 36 9.28 -1.99 6.87
CA GLU A 36 8.93 -3.40 7.04
C GLU A 36 7.71 -3.81 6.19
N ASN A 37 6.75 -2.91 5.98
CA ASN A 37 5.50 -3.21 5.24
C ASN A 37 5.42 -2.59 3.84
N LEU A 38 6.42 -1.79 3.46
CA LEU A 38 6.46 -1.07 2.19
C LEU A 38 6.45 -2.03 1.00
N GLN A 39 7.29 -3.07 1.03
CA GLN A 39 7.41 -4.00 -0.09
C GLN A 39 6.13 -4.80 -0.30
N ASP A 40 5.55 -5.36 0.77
CA ASP A 40 4.27 -6.07 0.71
C ASP A 40 3.15 -5.16 0.21
N THR A 41 3.11 -3.90 0.67
CA THR A 41 2.07 -2.95 0.27
C THR A 41 2.23 -2.51 -1.19
N LEU A 42 3.46 -2.31 -1.66
CA LEU A 42 3.76 -1.99 -3.04
C LEU A 42 3.38 -3.13 -3.99
N GLU A 43 3.71 -4.38 -3.64
CA GLU A 43 3.33 -5.56 -4.41
C GLU A 43 1.81 -5.68 -4.50
N ALA A 44 1.11 -5.54 -3.37
CA ALA A 44 -0.35 -5.60 -3.31
C ALA A 44 -1.02 -4.47 -4.11
N ALA A 45 -0.51 -3.24 -4.02
CA ALA A 45 -1.03 -2.10 -4.78
C ALA A 45 -0.79 -2.27 -6.29
N SER A 46 0.34 -2.87 -6.68
CA SER A 46 0.66 -3.17 -8.08
C SER A 46 -0.28 -4.23 -8.63
N PHE A 47 -0.46 -5.33 -7.88
CA PHE A 47 -1.35 -6.42 -8.25
C PHE A 47 -2.82 -5.97 -8.39
N LEU A 48 -3.29 -5.12 -7.48
CA LEU A 48 -4.66 -4.60 -7.46
C LEU A 48 -4.83 -3.29 -8.25
N GLN A 49 -3.76 -2.78 -8.86
CA GLN A 49 -3.73 -1.54 -9.66
C GLN A 49 -4.24 -0.29 -8.92
N ILE A 50 -3.93 -0.17 -7.62
CA ILE A 50 -4.32 0.99 -6.79
C ILE A 50 -3.27 2.12 -6.94
N LEU A 51 -3.44 2.93 -7.99
CA LEU A 51 -2.50 4.00 -8.36
C LEU A 51 -2.16 4.99 -7.22
N PRO A 52 -3.11 5.48 -6.39
CA PRO A 52 -2.80 6.40 -5.30
C PRO A 52 -1.84 5.80 -4.26
N VAL A 53 -1.95 4.50 -4.02
CA VAL A 53 -1.04 3.79 -3.11
C VAL A 53 0.34 3.61 -3.76
N LEU A 54 0.38 3.27 -5.04
CA LEU A 54 1.64 3.16 -5.78
C LEU A 54 2.42 4.47 -5.81
N ASP A 55 1.72 5.60 -6.02
CA ASP A 55 2.34 6.92 -6.02
C ASP A 55 2.89 7.26 -4.63
N PHE A 56 2.11 7.01 -3.58
CA PHE A 56 2.53 7.23 -2.21
C PHE A 56 3.75 6.38 -1.82
N CYS A 57 3.79 5.10 -2.20
CA CYS A 57 4.96 4.24 -1.98
C CYS A 57 6.23 4.78 -2.69
N LYS A 58 6.09 5.32 -3.90
CA LYS A 58 7.22 5.93 -4.64
C LYS A 58 7.74 7.18 -3.94
N VAL A 59 6.85 8.08 -3.52
CA VAL A 59 7.23 9.29 -2.79
C VAL A 59 7.92 8.92 -1.48
N PHE A 60 7.40 7.91 -0.76
CA PHE A 60 8.00 7.41 0.47
C PHE A 60 9.43 6.88 0.23
N LEU A 61 9.65 6.09 -0.83
CA LEU A 61 10.98 5.59 -1.21
C LEU A 61 11.95 6.72 -1.52
N ILE A 62 11.55 7.69 -2.36
CA ILE A 62 12.41 8.81 -2.78
C ILE A 62 12.78 9.69 -1.56
N SER A 63 11.81 9.94 -0.68
CA SER A 63 12.02 10.74 0.54
C SER A 63 12.97 10.06 1.52
N GLY A 64 12.91 8.73 1.63
CA GLY A 64 13.82 7.94 2.48
C GLY A 64 15.26 7.90 1.98
N VAL A 65 15.47 8.00 0.66
CA VAL A 65 16.81 7.96 0.04
C VAL A 65 17.53 9.31 0.12
N SER A 66 16.80 10.41 0.32
CA SER A 66 17.38 11.77 0.25
C SER A 66 17.90 12.31 1.60
N SER A 67 17.89 11.52 2.67
CA SER A 67 18.25 11.99 4.03
C SER A 67 19.44 11.23 4.62
N GLU A 68 20.67 11.63 4.27
CA GLU A 68 21.88 11.43 5.10
C GLU A 68 21.90 12.34 6.35
N THR A 69 20.82 13.06 6.65
CA THR A 69 20.71 13.87 7.87
C THR A 69 19.40 13.55 8.58
N HIS A 70 19.50 12.78 9.67
CA HIS A 70 18.45 12.49 10.65
C HIS A 70 17.15 11.96 10.06
N GLY A 71 17.07 10.62 9.97
CA GLY A 71 15.93 9.89 9.42
C GLY A 71 14.59 10.43 9.93
N PRO A 72 13.68 10.83 9.03
CA PRO A 72 12.37 11.25 9.47
C PRO A 72 11.65 10.02 10.00
N THR A 73 11.08 10.13 11.20
CA THR A 73 10.19 9.13 11.81
C THR A 73 8.91 9.05 10.98
N LEU A 74 8.98 8.46 9.78
CA LEU A 74 7.91 8.50 8.78
C LEU A 74 6.89 7.40 9.04
N HIS A 75 6.08 7.56 10.08
CA HIS A 75 4.71 7.06 10.00
C HIS A 75 3.91 8.05 9.15
N SER A 76 4.08 7.96 7.83
CA SER A 76 3.38 8.84 6.90
C SER A 76 1.97 8.27 6.71
N THR A 77 0.98 8.92 7.32
CA THR A 77 -0.45 8.66 7.07
C THR A 77 -0.93 9.63 6.00
N ALA A 78 -1.11 9.15 4.77
CA ALA A 78 -1.85 9.90 3.76
C ALA A 78 -3.34 9.74 4.03
N GLN A 79 -4.09 10.84 4.03
CA GLN A 79 -5.55 10.85 4.06
C GLN A 79 -6.02 11.39 2.69
N TYR A 80 -6.52 10.52 1.83
CA TYR A 80 -7.03 10.91 0.52
C TYR A 80 -8.49 11.35 0.67
N CYS A 81 -8.77 12.65 0.64
CA CYS A 81 -10.16 13.13 0.55
C CYS A 81 -10.71 12.82 -0.86
N THR A 82 -11.87 12.18 -0.92
CA THR A 82 -12.74 12.19 -2.11
C THR A 82 -13.41 13.55 -2.26
#